data_AF-A0A7S0ZC05-F1
#
_entry.id   AF-A0A7S0ZC05-F1
#
_cell.length_a   1.000
_cell.length_b   1.000
_cell.length_c   1.000
_cell.angle_alpha   90.00
_cell.angle_beta   90.00
_cell.angle_gamma   90.00
#
_symmetry.space_group_name_H-M   'P 1'
#
loop_
_entity.id
_entity.type
_entity.pdbx_description
1 polymer ?
#
loop_
_entity_poly.entity_id
_entity_poly.type
_entity_poly.pdbx_seq_one_letter_code
_entity_poly.pdbx_strand_id
1 'polypeptide(L)'
;AGSDEAGAEEKSGSAGEGSNAPSSSETASDADLRDVGLAAQQGAAVLGVAMVAMQEEIGVDMAMRMCGHLLQYGAPPVRRAVPLAYGLLSVSNPQIIIMEALSKLTHDADAEVVQSAILALGLIGAGTNNSRVAGLLRQLSSYYAKDHRQLFTVRIAQGLLHAGKGLVTLNPIHSERMLMNPVCMGGLLTVLFSAFDMKSTLLSKHHYLLYVLSLSVKPRMLFCVDEDTLEAKNVSVRVGQAVDTVGQAGRPKTITGFQTHSAPVLLSAGERAELATEEFIPSAASVLENVVLIRPNPDYVEDEK
;
A
#
# COMPACT_ATOMS: atom_id res chain seq x y z
N ALA A 1 60.80 -6.05 19.78
CA ALA A 1 61.64 -5.53 20.88
C ALA A 1 60.73 -4.69 21.76
N GLY A 2 60.47 -5.06 23.02
CA GLY A 2 61.22 -5.95 23.92
C GLY A 2 61.88 -5.07 24.99
N SER A 3 61.41 -5.04 26.25
CA SER A 3 61.49 -6.11 27.29
C SER A 3 62.89 -6.09 27.97
N ASP A 4 63.14 -6.48 29.23
CA ASP A 4 62.44 -7.19 30.32
C ASP A 4 62.97 -6.58 31.68
N GLU A 5 62.45 -6.70 32.91
CA GLU A 5 61.25 -7.29 33.59
C GLU A 5 61.19 -6.74 35.07
N ALA A 6 60.16 -7.12 35.85
CA ALA A 6 60.05 -7.11 37.34
C ALA A 6 59.92 -5.76 38.09
N GLY A 7 59.25 -5.66 39.26
CA GLY A 7 58.37 -6.58 40.02
C GLY A 7 58.00 -5.90 41.36
N ALA A 8 56.76 -5.83 41.88
CA ALA A 8 55.73 -6.85 42.15
C ALA A 8 55.85 -7.53 43.55
N GLU A 9 55.22 -6.94 44.57
CA GLU A 9 54.79 -7.55 45.87
C GLU A 9 53.82 -6.54 46.53
N GLU A 10 52.50 -6.75 46.47
CA GLU A 10 51.66 -7.51 47.41
C GLU A 10 51.69 -7.06 48.88
N LYS A 11 50.54 -6.56 49.35
CA LYS A 11 50.07 -6.74 50.73
C LYS A 11 48.57 -7.02 50.75
N SER A 12 48.21 -8.13 51.38
CA SER A 12 46.84 -8.63 51.52
C SER A 12 46.39 -8.61 53.00
N GLY A 13 45.08 -8.73 53.22
CA GLY A 13 44.44 -8.68 54.54
C GLY A 13 43.90 -7.28 54.91
N SER A 14 42.74 -7.15 55.57
CA SER A 14 41.79 -8.17 56.05
C SER A 14 40.34 -7.67 56.02
N ALA A 15 39.39 -8.57 56.27
CA ALA A 15 37.96 -8.43 56.03
C ALA A 15 37.24 -7.34 56.86
N GLY A 16 36.10 -6.88 56.33
CA GLY A 16 35.10 -6.04 57.00
C GLY A 16 33.82 -5.93 56.16
N GLU A 17 32.77 -6.66 56.53
CA GLU A 17 31.46 -6.64 55.86
C GLU A 17 30.66 -5.38 56.26
N GLY A 18 29.84 -4.79 55.36
CA GLY A 18 29.23 -3.48 55.70
C GLY A 18 28.21 -2.80 54.76
N SER A 19 27.41 -3.53 53.98
CA SER A 19 26.10 -3.08 53.40
C SER A 19 26.01 -1.88 52.41
N ASN A 20 25.22 -2.12 51.34
CA ASN A 20 24.35 -1.17 50.62
C ASN A 20 24.93 0.10 49.95
N ALA A 21 25.27 -0.03 48.66
CA ALA A 21 25.01 1.01 47.66
C ALA A 21 23.71 0.68 46.89
N PRO A 22 22.78 1.64 46.67
CA PRO A 22 21.54 1.38 45.92
C PRO A 22 21.73 1.61 44.40
N SER A 23 22.07 0.55 43.67
CA SER A 23 22.10 0.56 42.19
C SER A 23 20.71 0.31 41.60
N SER A 24 19.87 1.34 41.55
CA SER A 24 18.43 1.22 41.20
C SER A 24 18.03 1.89 39.88
N SER A 25 18.73 1.60 38.78
CA SER A 25 18.43 2.16 37.46
C SER A 25 18.72 1.26 36.24
N GLU A 26 19.31 0.07 36.41
CA GLU A 26 19.78 -0.76 35.29
C GLU A 26 19.30 -2.22 35.42
N THR A 27 18.03 -2.47 35.09
CA THR A 27 17.49 -3.76 34.59
C THR A 27 15.99 -3.62 34.31
N ALA A 28 15.63 -3.13 33.11
CA ALA A 28 14.33 -3.48 32.54
C ALA A 28 14.39 -4.98 32.18
N SER A 29 13.34 -5.77 32.43
CA SER A 29 13.51 -7.22 32.45
C SER A 29 13.60 -7.83 31.05
N ASP A 30 14.36 -8.92 30.92
CA ASP A 30 14.42 -9.72 29.68
C ASP A 30 13.05 -10.31 29.29
N ALA A 31 12.09 -10.39 30.23
CA ALA A 31 10.72 -10.77 29.93
C ALA A 31 9.98 -9.64 29.18
N ASP A 32 10.07 -8.39 29.66
CA ASP A 32 9.46 -7.23 29.00
C ASP A 32 10.01 -7.07 27.55
N LEU A 33 11.32 -7.25 27.37
CA LEU A 33 11.97 -7.20 26.05
C LEU A 33 11.49 -8.33 25.12
N ARG A 34 11.26 -9.53 25.66
CA ARG A 34 10.72 -10.67 24.89
C ARG A 34 9.26 -10.45 24.51
N ASP A 35 8.42 -9.94 25.42
CA ASP A 35 7.01 -9.69 25.15
C ASP A 35 6.81 -8.53 24.14
N VAL A 36 7.66 -7.50 24.19
CA VAL A 36 7.73 -6.46 23.13
C VAL A 36 8.18 -7.05 21.80
N GLY A 37 9.14 -7.99 21.80
CA GLY A 37 9.55 -8.73 20.60
C GLY A 37 8.41 -9.57 20.00
N LEU A 38 7.69 -10.32 20.82
CA LEU A 38 6.52 -11.12 20.42
C LEU A 38 5.39 -10.24 19.89
N ALA A 39 5.13 -9.09 20.53
CA ALA A 39 4.19 -8.08 20.06
C ALA A 39 4.53 -7.55 18.65
N ALA A 40 5.81 -7.26 18.38
CA ALA A 40 6.25 -6.83 17.05
C ALA A 40 6.11 -7.94 16.00
N GLN A 41 6.43 -9.20 16.35
CA GLN A 41 6.23 -10.35 15.48
C GLN A 41 4.75 -10.57 15.14
N GLN A 42 3.85 -10.43 16.11
CA GLN A 42 2.40 -10.51 15.88
C GLN A 42 1.91 -9.40 14.93
N GLY A 43 2.37 -8.16 15.11
CA GLY A 43 2.05 -7.06 14.18
C GLY A 43 2.50 -7.34 12.74
N ALA A 44 3.74 -7.81 12.58
CA ALA A 44 4.29 -8.20 11.27
C ALA A 44 3.51 -9.37 10.63
N ALA A 45 3.06 -10.36 11.43
CA ALA A 45 2.25 -11.48 10.93
C ALA A 45 0.92 -11.04 10.32
N VAL A 46 0.26 -9.99 10.87
CA VAL A 46 -0.98 -9.45 10.29
C VAL A 46 -0.74 -8.80 8.92
N LEU A 47 0.39 -8.09 8.74
CA LEU A 47 0.79 -7.60 7.41
C LEU A 47 1.11 -8.75 6.45
N GLY A 48 1.69 -9.85 6.94
CA GLY A 48 1.92 -11.07 6.16
C GLY A 48 0.62 -11.69 5.63
N VAL A 49 -0.41 -11.80 6.47
CA VAL A 49 -1.76 -12.28 6.06
C VAL A 49 -2.34 -11.36 4.97
N ALA A 50 -2.23 -10.04 5.12
CA ALA A 50 -2.69 -9.09 4.11
C ALA A 50 -1.91 -9.19 2.80
N MET A 51 -0.59 -9.38 2.85
CA MET A 51 0.26 -9.56 1.66
C MET A 51 -0.12 -10.80 0.84
N VAL A 52 -0.39 -11.93 1.52
CA VAL A 52 -0.83 -13.17 0.85
C VAL A 52 -2.21 -13.00 0.22
N ALA A 53 -3.15 -12.41 0.96
CA ALA A 53 -4.53 -12.24 0.51
C ALA A 53 -4.74 -11.19 -0.60
N MET A 54 -3.77 -10.29 -0.84
CA MET A 54 -3.92 -9.13 -1.73
C MET A 54 -4.18 -9.47 -3.20
N GLN A 55 -3.72 -10.65 -3.68
CA GLN A 55 -3.90 -11.05 -5.08
C GLN A 55 -5.34 -11.48 -5.38
N GLU A 56 -5.96 -12.28 -4.52
CA GLU A 56 -7.28 -12.88 -4.76
C GLU A 56 -8.41 -12.02 -4.18
N GLU A 57 -9.48 -11.78 -4.94
CA GLU A 57 -10.60 -10.96 -4.45
C GLU A 57 -11.37 -11.66 -3.31
N ILE A 58 -11.52 -12.99 -3.39
CA ILE A 58 -12.05 -13.82 -2.31
C ILE A 58 -11.10 -13.79 -1.09
N GLY A 59 -9.78 -13.80 -1.34
CA GLY A 59 -8.75 -13.67 -0.32
C GLY A 59 -8.88 -12.37 0.48
N VAL A 60 -9.03 -11.23 -0.20
CA VAL A 60 -9.28 -9.92 0.42
C VAL A 60 -10.53 -9.97 1.30
N ASP A 61 -11.63 -10.52 0.80
CA ASP A 61 -12.91 -10.59 1.51
C ASP A 61 -12.88 -11.50 2.76
N MET A 62 -12.09 -12.59 2.73
CA MET A 62 -11.87 -13.45 3.90
C MET A 62 -10.88 -12.82 4.89
N ALA A 63 -9.78 -12.24 4.40
CA ALA A 63 -8.79 -11.55 5.22
C ALA A 63 -9.41 -10.34 5.96
N MET A 64 -10.37 -9.64 5.34
CA MET A 64 -11.14 -8.58 5.99
C MET A 64 -11.87 -9.08 7.25
N ARG A 65 -12.48 -10.26 7.18
CA ARG A 65 -13.23 -10.88 8.30
C ARG A 65 -12.29 -11.35 9.40
N MET A 66 -11.16 -11.96 9.03
CA MET A 66 -10.10 -12.34 9.98
C MET A 66 -9.54 -11.12 10.71
N CYS A 67 -9.27 -10.01 9.99
CA CYS A 67 -8.87 -8.73 10.57
C CYS A 67 -9.94 -8.16 11.52
N GLY A 68 -11.23 -8.36 11.24
CA GLY A 68 -12.33 -8.00 12.13
C GLY A 68 -12.30 -8.74 13.48
N HIS A 69 -11.94 -10.03 13.48
CA HIS A 69 -11.73 -10.79 14.72
C HIS A 69 -10.45 -10.36 15.46
N LEU A 70 -9.36 -10.10 14.73
CA LEU A 70 -8.11 -9.58 15.30
C LEU A 70 -8.30 -8.19 15.94
N LEU A 71 -9.22 -7.37 15.44
CA LEU A 71 -9.64 -6.11 16.06
C LEU A 71 -10.36 -6.28 17.40
N GLN A 72 -11.07 -7.39 17.61
CA GLN A 72 -11.86 -7.66 18.81
C GLN A 72 -11.06 -8.39 19.90
N TYR A 73 -10.20 -9.34 19.51
CA TYR A 73 -9.48 -10.23 20.41
C TYR A 73 -7.96 -9.99 20.47
N GLY A 74 -7.41 -9.14 19.60
CA GLY A 74 -5.97 -8.88 19.51
C GLY A 74 -5.44 -7.95 20.61
N ALA A 75 -4.18 -8.15 20.99
CA ALA A 75 -3.45 -7.22 21.84
C ALA A 75 -3.30 -5.83 21.18
N PRO A 76 -3.03 -4.75 21.94
CA PRO A 76 -2.88 -3.39 21.39
C PRO A 76 -1.95 -3.24 20.16
N PRO A 77 -0.81 -3.95 20.05
CA PRO A 77 0.03 -3.93 18.84
C PRO A 77 -0.68 -4.49 17.61
N VAL A 78 -1.39 -5.60 17.76
CA VAL A 78 -2.21 -6.23 16.70
C VAL A 78 -3.32 -5.27 16.27
N ARG A 79 -3.98 -4.59 17.23
CA ARG A 79 -5.00 -3.58 16.95
C ARG A 79 -4.46 -2.39 16.14
N ARG A 80 -3.19 -1.99 16.33
CA ARG A 80 -2.50 -0.94 15.55
C ARG A 80 -2.05 -1.43 14.17
N ALA A 81 -1.83 -2.74 14.00
CA ALA A 81 -1.48 -3.37 12.74
C ALA A 81 -2.67 -3.50 11.76
N VAL A 82 -3.86 -3.83 12.26
CA VAL A 82 -5.04 -4.10 11.40
C VAL A 82 -5.42 -2.95 10.45
N PRO A 83 -5.40 -1.66 10.83
CA PRO A 83 -5.66 -0.58 9.87
C PRO A 83 -4.64 -0.55 8.72
N LEU A 84 -3.35 -0.80 9.00
CA LEU A 84 -2.30 -0.87 7.98
C LEU A 84 -2.50 -2.08 7.04
N ALA A 85 -2.96 -3.21 7.59
CA ALA A 85 -3.33 -4.40 6.84
C ALA A 85 -4.53 -4.15 5.90
N TYR A 86 -5.57 -3.44 6.36
CA TYR A 86 -6.64 -2.96 5.48
C TYR A 86 -6.14 -2.02 4.38
N GLY A 87 -5.17 -1.15 4.69
CA GLY A 87 -4.49 -0.29 3.71
C GLY A 87 -3.76 -1.09 2.62
N LEU A 88 -3.11 -2.19 3.00
CA LEU A 88 -2.40 -3.10 2.10
C LEU A 88 -3.34 -3.93 1.22
N LEU A 89 -4.44 -4.46 1.79
CA LEU A 89 -5.42 -5.28 1.07
C LEU A 89 -6.10 -4.57 -0.11
N SER A 90 -6.02 -3.24 -0.23
CA SER A 90 -6.73 -2.47 -1.26
C SER A 90 -6.02 -1.16 -1.66
N VAL A 91 -4.69 -1.21 -1.83
CA VAL A 91 -3.90 -0.08 -2.34
C VAL A 91 -4.45 0.43 -3.68
N SER A 92 -4.77 1.73 -3.75
CA SER A 92 -5.41 2.38 -4.91
C SER A 92 -6.75 1.76 -5.38
N ASN A 93 -7.43 0.94 -4.56
CA ASN A 93 -8.76 0.39 -4.85
C ASN A 93 -9.76 0.74 -3.74
N PRO A 94 -10.54 1.84 -3.86
CA PRO A 94 -11.39 2.35 -2.79
C PRO A 94 -12.70 1.57 -2.62
N GLN A 95 -12.60 0.33 -2.13
CA GLN A 95 -13.75 -0.46 -1.69
C GLN A 95 -14.50 0.24 -0.55
N ILE A 96 -15.83 0.29 -0.67
CA ILE A 96 -16.70 0.98 0.30
C ILE A 96 -16.62 0.35 1.69
N ILE A 97 -16.58 -0.99 1.77
CA ILE A 97 -16.55 -1.75 3.02
C ILE A 97 -15.32 -1.38 3.86
N ILE A 98 -14.13 -1.36 3.26
CA ILE A 98 -12.88 -1.03 3.94
C ILE A 98 -12.86 0.45 4.37
N MET A 99 -13.32 1.36 3.49
CA MET A 99 -13.44 2.79 3.81
C MET A 99 -14.35 3.03 5.02
N GLU A 100 -15.49 2.33 5.12
CA GLU A 100 -16.42 2.45 6.25
C GLU A 100 -15.95 1.74 7.52
N ALA A 101 -15.10 0.71 7.41
CA ALA A 101 -14.39 0.14 8.55
C ALA A 101 -13.33 1.12 9.09
N LEU A 102 -12.45 1.65 8.22
CA LEU A 102 -11.42 2.61 8.60
C LEU A 102 -12.01 3.92 9.16
N SER A 103 -13.10 4.43 8.59
CA SER A 103 -13.76 5.67 9.08
C SER A 103 -14.32 5.56 10.51
N LYS A 104 -14.46 4.35 11.05
CA LYS A 104 -14.77 4.11 12.48
C LYS A 104 -13.48 4.15 13.31
N LEU A 105 -12.40 3.54 12.81
CA LEU A 105 -11.08 3.47 13.47
C LEU A 105 -10.35 4.83 13.49
N THR A 106 -10.66 5.75 12.57
CA THR A 106 -10.13 7.14 12.62
C THR A 106 -10.67 7.98 13.77
N HIS A 107 -11.56 7.44 14.62
CA HIS A 107 -12.09 8.08 15.82
C HIS A 107 -11.91 7.21 17.09
N ASP A 108 -11.01 6.21 17.05
CA ASP A 108 -10.63 5.40 18.23
C ASP A 108 -9.89 6.25 19.27
N ALA A 109 -9.91 5.82 20.54
CA ALA A 109 -9.25 6.49 21.65
C ALA A 109 -7.71 6.34 21.62
N ASP A 110 -7.19 5.34 20.92
CA ASP A 110 -5.75 5.13 20.75
C ASP A 110 -5.21 5.94 19.57
N ALA A 111 -4.47 7.00 19.86
CA ALA A 111 -3.90 7.92 18.88
C ALA A 111 -2.97 7.24 17.84
N GLU A 112 -2.41 6.06 18.13
CA GLU A 112 -1.62 5.30 17.16
C GLU A 112 -2.52 4.53 16.17
N VAL A 113 -3.63 3.94 16.65
CA VAL A 113 -4.64 3.29 15.78
C VAL A 113 -5.23 4.32 14.81
N VAL A 114 -5.54 5.53 15.32
CA VAL A 114 -6.00 6.67 14.52
C VAL A 114 -5.00 7.05 13.43
N GLN A 115 -3.70 7.14 13.76
CA GLN A 115 -2.65 7.48 12.78
C GLN A 115 -2.52 6.39 11.69
N SER A 116 -2.50 5.11 12.09
CA SER A 116 -2.52 3.99 11.15
C SER A 116 -3.76 3.99 10.24
N ALA A 117 -4.94 4.27 10.79
CA ALA A 117 -6.19 4.31 10.03
C ALA A 117 -6.24 5.48 9.03
N ILE A 118 -5.73 6.66 9.39
CA ILE A 118 -5.64 7.82 8.50
C ILE A 118 -4.65 7.53 7.35
N LEU A 119 -3.49 6.93 7.63
CA LEU A 119 -2.53 6.55 6.59
C LEU A 119 -3.10 5.50 5.64
N ALA A 120 -3.75 4.46 6.17
CA ALA A 120 -4.40 3.42 5.38
C ALA A 120 -5.51 3.97 4.47
N LEU A 121 -6.33 4.89 4.98
CA LEU A 121 -7.36 5.59 4.21
C LEU A 121 -6.74 6.40 3.04
N GLY A 122 -5.55 6.99 3.25
CA GLY A 122 -4.76 7.63 2.21
C GLY A 122 -4.19 6.67 1.16
N LEU A 123 -3.74 5.48 1.57
CA LEU A 123 -3.20 4.44 0.67
C LEU A 123 -4.29 3.78 -0.21
N ILE A 124 -5.47 3.55 0.35
CA ILE A 124 -6.63 3.02 -0.40
C ILE A 124 -7.15 4.06 -1.40
N GLY A 125 -7.23 5.33 -1.00
CA GLY A 125 -7.58 6.43 -1.88
C GLY A 125 -6.48 6.82 -2.87
N ALA A 126 -5.26 6.29 -2.73
CA ALA A 126 -4.05 6.83 -3.37
C ALA A 126 -4.18 6.91 -4.89
N GLY A 127 -4.06 8.12 -5.43
CA GLY A 127 -4.12 8.36 -6.86
C GLY A 127 -5.49 8.14 -7.51
N THR A 128 -6.53 7.88 -6.73
CA THR A 128 -7.89 7.65 -7.27
C THR A 128 -8.76 8.90 -7.30
N ASN A 129 -8.37 9.96 -6.58
CA ASN A 129 -9.13 11.20 -6.43
C ASN A 129 -10.58 11.00 -5.94
N ASN A 130 -10.87 9.90 -5.22
CA ASN A 130 -12.22 9.54 -4.80
C ASN A 130 -12.84 10.61 -3.89
N SER A 131 -13.97 11.17 -4.32
CA SER A 131 -14.70 12.24 -3.63
C SER A 131 -15.15 11.89 -2.21
N ARG A 132 -15.52 10.62 -1.94
CA ARG A 132 -15.99 10.17 -0.62
C ARG A 132 -14.84 10.11 0.39
N VAL A 133 -13.68 9.59 -0.02
CA VAL A 133 -12.45 9.60 0.80
C VAL A 133 -11.93 11.03 0.99
N ALA A 134 -11.96 11.87 -0.06
CA ALA A 134 -11.58 13.28 0.04
C ALA A 134 -12.49 14.08 1.01
N GLY A 135 -13.78 13.75 1.07
CA GLY A 135 -14.72 14.29 2.05
C GLY A 135 -14.34 13.94 3.49
N LEU A 136 -14.10 12.64 3.76
CA LEU A 136 -13.68 12.15 5.08
C LEU A 136 -12.35 12.80 5.52
N LEU A 137 -11.34 12.83 4.64
CA LEU A 137 -10.03 13.44 4.96
C LEU A 137 -10.11 14.96 5.20
N ARG A 138 -11.10 15.67 4.63
CA ARG A 138 -11.37 17.08 4.95
C ARG A 138 -12.01 17.24 6.34
N GLN A 139 -12.99 16.39 6.68
CA GLN A 139 -13.62 16.38 8.00
C GLN A 139 -12.59 16.07 9.11
N LEU A 140 -11.76 15.04 8.91
CA LEU A 140 -10.67 14.67 9.82
C LEU A 140 -9.64 15.78 9.98
N SER A 141 -9.34 16.55 8.92
CA SER A 141 -8.43 17.70 9.00
C SER A 141 -8.98 18.86 9.84
N SER A 142 -10.30 19.05 9.88
CA SER A 142 -10.94 20.04 10.74
C SER A 142 -11.06 19.55 12.19
N TYR A 143 -11.30 18.26 12.39
CA TYR A 143 -11.39 17.64 13.73
C TYR A 143 -10.02 17.65 14.44
N TYR A 144 -8.97 17.12 13.79
CA TYR A 144 -7.61 17.06 14.34
C TYR A 144 -6.80 18.37 14.16
N ALA A 145 -7.46 19.51 13.95
CA ALA A 145 -6.80 20.80 13.72
C ALA A 145 -5.90 21.29 14.87
N LYS A 146 -6.10 20.77 16.10
CA LYS A 146 -5.27 21.06 17.28
C LYS A 146 -4.05 20.13 17.39
N ASP A 147 -4.20 18.87 16.97
CA ASP A 147 -3.21 17.82 17.15
C ASP A 147 -2.28 17.70 15.96
N HIS A 148 -1.23 18.53 16.00
CA HIS A 148 -0.20 18.69 14.97
C HIS A 148 0.32 17.36 14.38
N ARG A 149 0.44 16.30 15.20
CA ARG A 149 0.86 14.97 14.76
C ARG A 149 -0.17 14.28 13.87
N GLN A 150 -1.42 14.20 14.31
CA GLN A 150 -2.51 13.61 13.51
C GLN A 150 -2.81 14.45 12.27
N LEU A 151 -2.78 15.78 12.39
CA LEU A 151 -2.94 16.70 11.26
C LEU A 151 -1.86 16.50 10.17
N PHE A 152 -0.62 16.18 10.54
CA PHE A 152 0.44 15.83 9.59
C PHE A 152 0.11 14.52 8.84
N THR A 153 -0.33 13.48 9.54
CA THR A 153 -0.78 12.22 8.91
C THR A 153 -1.97 12.44 7.97
N VAL A 154 -2.94 13.30 8.34
CA VAL A 154 -4.07 13.66 7.46
C VAL A 154 -3.58 14.36 6.19
N ARG A 155 -2.61 15.28 6.29
CA ARG A 155 -2.02 15.97 5.13
C ARG A 155 -1.27 15.00 4.20
N ILE A 156 -0.55 14.02 4.74
CA ILE A 156 0.05 12.94 3.95
C ILE A 156 -1.05 12.17 3.19
N ALA A 157 -2.10 11.72 3.88
CA ALA A 157 -3.19 10.99 3.27
C ALA A 157 -3.93 11.79 2.16
N GLN A 158 -4.13 13.09 2.35
CA GLN A 158 -4.66 14.00 1.33
C GLN A 158 -3.72 14.11 0.11
N GLY A 159 -2.41 14.21 0.35
CA GLY A 159 -1.39 14.22 -0.72
C GLY A 159 -1.36 12.93 -1.53
N LEU A 160 -1.51 11.77 -0.88
CA LEU A 160 -1.60 10.47 -1.55
C LEU A 160 -2.88 10.36 -2.39
N LEU A 161 -4.04 10.78 -1.88
CA LEU A 161 -5.30 10.73 -2.62
C LEU A 161 -5.27 11.56 -3.92
N HIS A 162 -4.64 12.73 -3.86
CA HIS A 162 -4.47 13.63 -5.01
C HIS A 162 -3.13 13.42 -5.77
N ALA A 163 -2.42 12.30 -5.54
CA ALA A 163 -1.14 12.01 -6.19
C ALA A 163 -1.24 12.09 -7.72
N GLY A 164 -0.36 12.88 -8.34
CA GLY A 164 -0.40 13.14 -9.79
C GLY A 164 -1.73 13.72 -10.29
N LYS A 165 -2.53 14.41 -9.45
CA LYS A 165 -3.93 14.82 -9.72
C LYS A 165 -4.90 13.65 -10.01
N GLY A 166 -4.53 12.41 -9.69
CA GLY A 166 -5.29 11.20 -10.04
C GLY A 166 -4.75 10.43 -11.26
N LEU A 167 -3.60 10.86 -11.82
CA LEU A 167 -2.94 10.22 -12.97
C LEU A 167 -1.95 9.12 -12.57
N VAL A 168 -1.67 8.97 -11.28
CA VAL A 168 -0.72 8.01 -10.69
C VAL A 168 -1.51 6.97 -9.87
N THR A 169 -0.99 5.75 -9.72
CA THR A 169 -1.43 4.79 -8.68
C THR A 169 -0.23 4.21 -7.95
N LEU A 170 -0.49 3.56 -6.80
CA LEU A 170 0.51 2.87 -5.98
C LEU A 170 0.39 1.34 -6.03
N ASN A 171 -0.54 0.80 -6.83
CA ASN A 171 -0.87 -0.62 -6.84
C ASN A 171 0.33 -1.47 -7.35
N PRO A 172 0.92 -2.37 -6.53
CA PRO A 172 2.08 -3.18 -6.89
C PRO A 172 1.75 -4.35 -7.84
N ILE A 173 0.46 -4.56 -8.08
CA ILE A 173 -0.10 -5.60 -8.96
C ILE A 173 -0.19 -5.09 -10.41
N HIS A 174 0.01 -5.98 -11.37
CA HIS A 174 -0.07 -5.73 -12.81
C HIS A 174 -0.68 -6.96 -13.53
N SER A 175 -1.25 -6.74 -14.71
CA SER A 175 -1.88 -7.77 -15.54
C SER A 175 -2.98 -8.52 -14.78
N GLU A 176 -4.01 -7.78 -14.36
CA GLU A 176 -5.24 -8.36 -13.76
C GLU A 176 -5.02 -9.35 -12.62
N ARG A 177 -4.14 -9.02 -11.66
CA ARG A 177 -3.82 -9.86 -10.48
C ARG A 177 -3.04 -11.14 -10.81
N MET A 178 -2.48 -11.24 -12.01
CA MET A 178 -1.55 -12.33 -12.38
C MET A 178 -0.10 -12.05 -11.93
N LEU A 179 0.35 -10.80 -11.94
CA LEU A 179 1.75 -10.43 -11.67
C LEU A 179 1.88 -9.43 -10.51
N MET A 180 2.80 -9.70 -9.58
CA MET A 180 3.19 -8.78 -8.51
C MET A 180 4.63 -8.31 -8.72
N ASN A 181 4.85 -6.99 -8.76
CA ASN A 181 6.20 -6.43 -8.82
C ASN A 181 6.81 -6.41 -7.39
N PRO A 182 7.89 -7.17 -7.13
CA PRO A 182 8.49 -7.24 -5.79
C PRO A 182 9.13 -5.92 -5.35
N VAL A 183 9.55 -5.05 -6.27
CA VAL A 183 10.12 -3.73 -5.96
C VAL A 183 9.03 -2.78 -5.47
N CYS A 184 7.90 -2.72 -6.20
CA CYS A 184 6.74 -1.92 -5.78
C CYS A 184 6.19 -2.39 -4.42
N MET A 185 6.19 -3.71 -4.19
CA MET A 185 5.76 -4.30 -2.92
C MET A 185 6.74 -3.98 -1.78
N GLY A 186 8.06 -4.10 -2.01
CA GLY A 186 9.09 -3.75 -1.03
C GLY A 186 9.03 -2.29 -0.59
N GLY A 187 8.73 -1.37 -1.52
CA GLY A 187 8.53 0.04 -1.22
C GLY A 187 7.34 0.31 -0.30
N LEU A 188 6.18 -0.29 -0.61
CA LEU A 188 4.98 -0.22 0.24
C LEU A 188 5.22 -0.84 1.63
N LEU A 189 5.82 -2.03 1.68
CA LEU A 189 6.09 -2.73 2.94
C LEU A 189 7.06 -1.94 3.83
N THR A 190 8.03 -1.24 3.27
CA THR A 190 8.95 -0.37 4.03
C THR A 190 8.19 0.77 4.71
N VAL A 191 7.25 1.42 4.01
CA VAL A 191 6.41 2.48 4.59
C VAL A 191 5.44 1.93 5.64
N LEU A 192 4.80 0.78 5.36
CA LEU A 192 3.86 0.12 6.29
C LEU A 192 4.56 -0.39 7.56
N PHE A 193 5.76 -0.95 7.44
CA PHE A 193 6.56 -1.36 8.61
C PHE A 193 7.03 -0.15 9.43
N SER A 194 7.45 0.93 8.76
CA SER A 194 7.79 2.20 9.44
C SER A 194 6.60 2.77 10.23
N ALA A 195 5.37 2.58 9.74
CA ALA A 195 4.15 3.05 10.37
C ALA A 195 3.77 2.34 11.68
N PHE A 196 4.41 1.22 12.05
CA PHE A 196 4.17 0.57 13.35
C PHE A 196 4.56 1.46 14.55
N ASP A 197 5.62 2.25 14.43
CA ASP A 197 5.94 3.35 15.36
C ASP A 197 5.98 4.67 14.59
N MET A 198 4.79 5.10 14.15
CA MET A 198 4.57 6.39 13.49
C MET A 198 5.16 7.58 14.28
N LYS A 199 5.25 7.47 15.62
CA LYS A 199 5.69 8.57 16.51
C LYS A 199 7.19 8.81 16.42
N SER A 200 8.02 7.76 16.38
CA SER A 200 9.48 7.91 16.28
C SER A 200 9.99 7.99 14.84
N THR A 201 9.35 7.30 13.90
CA THR A 201 9.81 7.23 12.50
C THR A 201 9.27 8.41 11.68
N LEU A 202 8.00 8.35 11.28
CA LEU A 202 7.39 9.15 10.22
C LEU A 202 6.93 10.53 10.70
N LEU A 203 6.67 10.71 12.00
CA LEU A 203 6.33 12.01 12.60
C LEU A 203 7.54 12.78 13.14
N SER A 204 8.68 12.12 13.37
CA SER A 204 9.82 12.70 14.09
C SER A 204 11.08 12.84 13.22
N LYS A 205 11.93 11.81 13.12
CA LYS A 205 13.27 11.95 12.50
C LYS A 205 13.37 11.45 11.05
N HIS A 206 12.51 10.53 10.63
CA HIS A 206 12.70 9.74 9.42
C HIS A 206 11.60 9.98 8.37
N HIS A 207 11.18 11.25 8.20
CA HIS A 207 10.18 11.65 7.20
C HIS A 207 10.54 11.20 5.77
N TYR A 208 11.84 11.10 5.47
CA TYR A 208 12.35 10.69 4.16
C TYR A 208 11.97 9.24 3.77
N LEU A 209 11.55 8.40 4.72
CA LEU A 209 11.05 7.05 4.43
C LEU A 209 9.80 7.08 3.52
N LEU A 210 9.05 8.19 3.51
CA LEU A 210 7.94 8.41 2.56
C LEU A 210 8.42 8.48 1.09
N TYR A 211 9.67 8.86 0.82
CA TYR A 211 10.20 8.85 -0.56
C TYR A 211 10.41 7.43 -1.10
N VAL A 212 10.52 6.41 -0.25
CA VAL A 212 10.62 5.01 -0.68
C VAL A 212 9.34 4.57 -1.43
N LEU A 213 8.20 5.21 -1.16
CA LEU A 213 6.94 5.03 -1.88
C LEU A 213 7.02 5.37 -3.38
N SER A 214 8.03 6.14 -3.81
CA SER A 214 8.28 6.43 -5.23
C SER A 214 8.59 5.17 -6.05
N LEU A 215 9.10 4.11 -5.42
CA LEU A 215 9.31 2.80 -6.06
C LEU A 215 8.00 2.10 -6.46
N SER A 216 6.87 2.53 -5.89
CA SER A 216 5.53 1.98 -6.15
C SER A 216 4.68 2.89 -7.05
N VAL A 217 5.18 4.08 -7.40
CA VAL A 217 4.47 5.07 -8.23
C VAL A 217 4.48 4.66 -9.71
N LYS A 218 3.30 4.37 -10.26
CA LYS A 218 3.11 4.10 -11.69
C LYS A 218 2.02 5.01 -12.30
N PRO A 219 2.10 5.41 -13.58
CA PRO A 219 0.99 6.09 -14.25
C PRO A 219 -0.23 5.17 -14.34
N ARG A 220 -1.43 5.75 -14.37
CA ARG A 220 -2.73 5.05 -14.43
C ARG A 220 -3.37 5.03 -15.82
N MET A 221 -2.97 5.97 -16.68
CA MET A 221 -3.60 6.13 -17.99
C MET A 221 -3.06 5.12 -18.99
N LEU A 222 -3.96 4.61 -19.83
CA LEU A 222 -3.67 3.75 -20.96
C LEU A 222 -3.12 4.60 -22.12
N PHE A 223 -1.85 4.42 -22.44
CA PHE A 223 -1.22 4.93 -23.65
C PHE A 223 -1.20 3.86 -24.74
N CYS A 224 -1.49 4.28 -25.97
CA CYS A 224 -1.31 3.49 -27.18
C CYS A 224 -0.08 4.03 -27.92
N VAL A 225 0.90 3.16 -28.17
CA VAL A 225 2.18 3.51 -28.80
C VAL A 225 2.42 2.57 -29.98
N ASP A 226 2.82 3.13 -31.11
CA ASP A 226 3.09 2.38 -32.33
C ASP A 226 4.45 1.64 -32.23
N GLU A 227 4.49 0.36 -32.62
CA GLU A 227 5.65 -0.52 -32.37
C GLU A 227 6.91 -0.11 -33.14
N ASP A 228 6.77 0.33 -34.39
CA ASP A 228 7.91 0.67 -35.27
C ASP A 228 8.40 2.10 -35.07
N THR A 229 7.48 3.05 -34.84
CA THR A 229 7.82 4.49 -34.71
C THR A 229 8.00 4.96 -33.27
N LEU A 230 7.47 4.21 -32.28
CA LEU A 230 7.38 4.62 -30.87
C LEU A 230 6.60 5.92 -30.63
N GLU A 231 5.83 6.40 -31.62
CA GLU A 231 4.97 7.56 -31.47
C GLU A 231 3.65 7.21 -30.77
N ALA A 232 3.11 8.16 -30.00
CA ALA A 232 1.84 8.01 -29.30
C ALA A 232 0.68 8.18 -30.29
N LYS A 233 -0.17 7.14 -30.41
CA LYS A 233 -1.20 7.04 -31.44
C LYS A 233 -2.60 7.05 -30.81
N ASN A 234 -3.45 7.95 -31.27
CA ASN A 234 -4.79 8.17 -30.71
C ASN A 234 -5.79 7.09 -31.20
N VAL A 235 -5.60 5.84 -30.77
CA VAL A 235 -6.47 4.71 -31.11
C VAL A 235 -7.79 4.80 -30.33
N SER A 236 -8.88 4.31 -30.93
CA SER A 236 -10.19 4.25 -30.26
C SER A 236 -10.28 3.03 -29.33
N VAL A 237 -10.70 3.25 -28.09
CA VAL A 237 -10.74 2.26 -27.00
C VAL A 237 -12.13 2.27 -26.36
N ARG A 238 -12.72 1.10 -26.12
CA ARG A 238 -13.90 0.95 -25.25
C ARG A 238 -13.44 0.64 -23.83
N VAL A 239 -14.05 1.28 -22.85
CA VAL A 239 -13.79 1.04 -21.42
C VAL A 239 -15.07 0.59 -20.73
N GLY A 240 -14.96 -0.39 -19.85
CA GLY A 240 -16.07 -0.89 -19.05
C GLY A 240 -15.60 -1.74 -17.87
N GLN A 241 -16.51 -2.16 -17.02
CA GLN A 241 -16.18 -3.06 -15.90
C GLN A 241 -15.77 -4.44 -16.45
N ALA A 242 -14.78 -5.06 -15.81
CA ALA A 242 -14.36 -6.41 -16.13
C ALA A 242 -15.50 -7.45 -15.97
N VAL A 243 -15.64 -8.33 -16.95
CA VAL A 243 -16.57 -9.48 -16.96
C VAL A 243 -15.78 -10.77 -17.15
N ASP A 244 -16.07 -11.81 -16.38
CA ASP A 244 -15.54 -13.14 -16.67
C ASP A 244 -16.23 -13.73 -17.92
N THR A 245 -15.44 -14.11 -18.91
CA THR A 245 -15.90 -14.68 -20.18
C THR A 245 -15.99 -16.21 -20.15
N VAL A 246 -15.52 -16.86 -19.09
CA VAL A 246 -15.60 -18.33 -18.93
C VAL A 246 -17.06 -18.80 -18.97
N GLY A 247 -17.33 -19.75 -19.85
CA GLY A 247 -18.67 -20.34 -20.03
C GLY A 247 -19.63 -19.55 -20.94
N GLN A 248 -19.24 -18.38 -21.45
CA GLN A 248 -20.04 -17.64 -22.43
C GLN A 248 -19.88 -18.22 -23.85
N ALA A 249 -20.98 -18.39 -24.59
CA ALA A 249 -20.97 -18.94 -25.94
C ALA A 249 -20.81 -17.85 -27.03
N GLY A 250 -19.99 -18.12 -28.05
CA GLY A 250 -19.76 -17.23 -29.20
C GLY A 250 -18.41 -16.51 -29.14
N ARG A 251 -18.37 -15.22 -29.49
CA ARG A 251 -17.25 -14.30 -29.23
C ARG A 251 -17.61 -13.38 -28.05
N PRO A 252 -17.42 -13.80 -26.79
CA PRO A 252 -17.74 -12.98 -25.63
C PRO A 252 -16.77 -11.80 -25.50
N LYS A 253 -17.28 -10.68 -24.94
CA LYS A 253 -16.45 -9.51 -24.60
C LYS A 253 -16.05 -9.56 -23.13
N THR A 254 -14.86 -9.05 -22.84
CA THR A 254 -14.29 -8.99 -21.49
C THR A 254 -14.78 -7.79 -20.67
N ILE A 255 -15.57 -6.90 -21.29
CA ILE A 255 -16.05 -5.64 -20.70
C ILE A 255 -17.57 -5.45 -20.81
N THR A 256 -18.15 -4.73 -19.84
CA THR A 256 -19.55 -4.25 -19.91
C THR A 256 -19.75 -3.00 -20.79
N GLY A 257 -18.67 -2.42 -21.32
CA GLY A 257 -18.65 -1.08 -21.92
C GLY A 257 -18.91 -1.04 -23.43
N PHE A 258 -19.85 -0.19 -23.85
CA PHE A 258 -20.10 0.13 -25.27
C PHE A 258 -19.52 1.48 -25.71
N GLN A 259 -19.31 2.41 -24.77
CA GLN A 259 -18.84 3.76 -25.08
C GLN A 259 -17.38 3.74 -25.54
N THR A 260 -17.11 4.41 -26.65
CA THR A 260 -15.76 4.63 -27.18
C THR A 260 -15.16 5.93 -26.65
N HIS A 261 -13.88 5.85 -26.29
CA HIS A 261 -13.00 6.96 -25.99
C HIS A 261 -11.79 6.89 -26.93
N SER A 262 -11.00 7.96 -27.04
CA SER A 262 -9.72 7.93 -27.74
C SER A 262 -8.59 7.93 -26.73
N ALA A 263 -7.53 7.16 -26.98
CA ALA A 263 -6.34 7.12 -26.13
C ALA A 263 -5.64 8.50 -26.11
N PRO A 264 -5.07 8.93 -24.97
CA PRO A 264 -4.95 8.20 -23.71
C PRO A 264 -6.20 8.29 -22.80
N VAL A 265 -6.55 7.19 -22.14
CA VAL A 265 -7.74 7.09 -21.24
C VAL A 265 -7.31 6.71 -19.82
N LEU A 266 -7.95 7.28 -18.80
CA LEU A 266 -7.77 6.86 -17.40
C LEU A 266 -8.70 5.68 -17.07
N LEU A 267 -8.13 4.52 -16.74
CA LEU A 267 -8.89 3.34 -16.32
C LEU A 267 -9.16 3.37 -14.81
N SER A 268 -10.41 3.14 -14.40
CA SER A 268 -10.73 2.97 -12.99
C SER A 268 -10.26 1.62 -12.43
N ALA A 269 -10.37 1.43 -11.11
CA ALA A 269 -10.06 0.14 -10.49
C ALA A 269 -11.17 -0.88 -10.82
N GLY A 270 -10.82 -1.99 -11.46
CA GLY A 270 -11.80 -2.99 -11.95
C GLY A 270 -12.41 -2.65 -13.32
N GLU A 271 -11.97 -1.58 -13.97
CA GLU A 271 -12.25 -1.32 -15.39
C GLU A 271 -11.18 -1.97 -16.27
N ARG A 272 -11.63 -2.47 -17.42
CA ARG A 272 -10.83 -3.02 -18.52
C ARG A 272 -10.99 -2.14 -19.76
N ALA A 273 -10.02 -2.23 -20.64
CA ALA A 273 -10.05 -1.63 -21.98
C ALA A 273 -10.02 -2.71 -23.07
N GLU A 274 -10.81 -2.50 -24.13
CA GLU A 274 -10.72 -3.24 -25.41
C GLU A 274 -10.51 -2.22 -26.54
N LEU A 275 -9.78 -2.60 -27.59
CA LEU A 275 -9.71 -1.77 -28.80
C LEU A 275 -11.08 -1.70 -29.48
N ALA A 276 -11.43 -0.54 -30.03
CA ALA A 276 -12.73 -0.32 -30.65
C ALA A 276 -12.80 -0.70 -32.13
N THR A 277 -11.65 -0.67 -32.82
CA THR A 277 -11.43 -0.95 -34.24
C THR A 277 -10.44 -2.11 -34.41
N GLU A 278 -10.59 -2.91 -35.49
CA GLU A 278 -9.69 -4.04 -35.81
C GLU A 278 -8.49 -3.61 -36.70
N GLU A 279 -8.35 -2.31 -36.98
CA GLU A 279 -7.20 -1.66 -37.64
C GLU A 279 -5.85 -1.98 -36.95
N PHE A 280 -5.90 -2.27 -35.65
CA PHE A 280 -4.77 -2.28 -34.74
C PHE A 280 -4.80 -3.51 -33.83
N ILE A 281 -3.67 -4.22 -33.75
CA ILE A 281 -3.48 -5.39 -32.88
C ILE A 281 -2.47 -5.03 -31.78
N PRO A 282 -2.72 -5.35 -30.50
CA PRO A 282 -1.73 -5.19 -29.44
C PRO A 282 -0.64 -6.27 -29.59
N SER A 283 0.62 -5.86 -29.76
CA SER A 283 1.69 -6.76 -30.24
C SER A 283 2.13 -7.85 -29.27
N ALA A 284 1.83 -7.70 -27.96
CA ALA A 284 2.39 -8.54 -26.91
C ALA A 284 1.46 -8.85 -25.71
N ALA A 285 0.30 -8.22 -25.60
CA ALA A 285 -0.53 -8.28 -24.38
C ALA A 285 -2.00 -8.58 -24.68
N SER A 286 -2.56 -9.58 -24.00
CA SER A 286 -4.01 -9.85 -23.98
C SER A 286 -4.80 -8.93 -23.05
N VAL A 287 -4.10 -8.14 -22.22
CA VAL A 287 -4.65 -7.17 -21.26
C VAL A 287 -4.10 -5.79 -21.61
N LEU A 288 -4.98 -4.81 -21.82
CA LEU A 288 -4.60 -3.44 -22.16
C LEU A 288 -4.34 -2.61 -20.89
N GLU A 289 -3.12 -2.71 -20.35
CA GLU A 289 -2.70 -2.01 -19.11
C GLU A 289 -1.54 -1.03 -19.32
N ASN A 290 -1.75 0.24 -18.94
CA ASN A 290 -0.75 1.33 -18.86
C ASN A 290 -0.08 1.76 -20.18
N VAL A 291 0.71 0.91 -20.82
CA VAL A 291 1.39 1.20 -22.11
C VAL A 291 1.22 0.00 -23.03
N VAL A 292 0.45 0.18 -24.09
CA VAL A 292 0.18 -0.85 -25.10
C VAL A 292 0.98 -0.53 -26.35
N LEU A 293 1.88 -1.44 -26.71
CA LEU A 293 2.48 -1.47 -28.04
C LEU A 293 1.47 -2.03 -29.04
N ILE A 294 1.29 -1.30 -30.13
CA ILE A 294 0.31 -1.57 -31.18
C ILE A 294 1.03 -1.73 -32.53
N ARG A 295 0.61 -2.73 -33.28
CA ARG A 295 0.97 -2.93 -34.69
C ARG A 295 -0.25 -2.66 -35.58
N PRO A 296 -0.10 -2.05 -36.78
CA PRO A 296 -1.14 -2.10 -37.79
C PRO A 296 -1.47 -3.56 -38.16
N ASN A 297 -2.75 -3.87 -38.29
CA ASN A 297 -3.21 -5.22 -38.62
C ASN A 297 -2.99 -5.53 -40.12
N PRO A 298 -2.20 -6.55 -40.49
CA PRO A 298 -1.96 -6.89 -41.90
C PRO A 298 -3.17 -7.50 -42.62
N ASP A 299 -4.13 -8.04 -41.88
CA ASP A 299 -5.36 -8.64 -42.43
C ASP A 299 -6.54 -7.65 -42.44
N TYR A 300 -6.32 -6.37 -42.10
CA TYR A 300 -7.37 -5.36 -42.06
C TYR A 300 -7.76 -4.89 -43.46
N VAL A 301 -8.99 -5.23 -43.86
CA VAL A 301 -9.68 -4.64 -45.01
C VAL A 301 -10.52 -3.47 -44.52
N GLU A 302 -10.40 -2.31 -45.16
CA GLU A 302 -11.36 -1.21 -44.93
C GLU A 302 -12.75 -1.64 -45.43
N ASP A 303 -13.74 -1.66 -44.54
CA ASP A 303 -15.15 -1.83 -44.93
C ASP A 303 -15.59 -0.60 -45.76
N GLU A 304 -15.63 -0.75 -47.09
CA GLU A 304 -16.27 0.23 -47.99
C GLU A 304 -17.76 0.40 -47.60
N LYS A 305 -18.23 1.66 -47.57
CA LYS A 305 -19.55 2.07 -47.05
C LYS A 305 -20.66 2.11 -48.10
#